data_AF-A0A086JFI1-F1
#
_entry.id   AF-A0A086JFI1-F1
#
_cell.length_a   1.000
_cell.length_b   1.000
_cell.length_c   1.000
_cell.angle_alpha   90.00
_cell.angle_beta   90.00
_cell.angle_gamma   90.00
#
_symmetry.space_group_name_H-M   'P 1'
#
loop_
_entity.id
_entity.type
_entity.pdbx_description
1 polymer ?
#
loop_
_entity_poly.entity_id
_entity_poly.type
_entity_poly.pdbx_seq_one_letter_code
_entity_poly.pdbx_strand_id
1 'polypeptide(L)'
;MKNGDENGDGDKIAIARMEQLSPFPFDLFIEDLKRFPNLKSVVWAQEEPMNQGAWFYTSKRIESSLRHLNFPNGIRSPIYAGRDVCAATAVGDKKLHDQELAQLLQDALDINRTTHSYLEKYLHKQENK
;
A
#
# COMPACT_ATOMS: atom_id res chain seq x y z
N MET A 1 -25.85 14.80 4.71
CA MET A 1 -26.28 14.36 3.37
C MET A 1 -25.83 15.40 2.35
N LYS A 2 -24.79 15.08 1.58
CA LYS A 2 -24.57 15.64 0.23
C LYS A 2 -24.39 14.44 -0.68
N ASN A 3 -25.40 14.24 -1.53
CA ASN A 3 -25.38 13.28 -2.62
C ASN A 3 -24.40 13.79 -3.68
N GLY A 4 -23.61 12.87 -4.23
CA GLY A 4 -22.65 13.13 -5.29
C GLY A 4 -22.15 11.80 -5.82
N ASP A 5 -22.96 11.24 -6.74
CA ASP A 5 -22.54 10.49 -7.94
C ASP A 5 -23.29 9.17 -8.12
N GLU A 6 -24.42 9.30 -8.81
CA GLU A 6 -25.27 8.24 -9.33
C GLU A 6 -24.90 8.04 -10.81
N ASN A 7 -23.99 7.08 -11.06
CA ASN A 7 -23.74 6.31 -12.30
C ASN A 7 -22.23 6.06 -12.50
N GLY A 8 -21.80 4.80 -12.45
CA GLY A 8 -20.48 4.41 -12.92
C GLY A 8 -19.97 3.12 -12.29
N ASP A 9 -19.80 2.10 -13.12
CA ASP A 9 -18.91 0.95 -12.87
C ASP A 9 -17.45 1.43 -12.87
N GLY A 10 -17.15 2.40 -12.01
CA GLY A 10 -15.84 3.02 -11.86
C GLY A 10 -15.00 2.23 -10.89
N ASP A 11 -13.68 2.23 -11.10
CA ASP A 11 -12.73 1.63 -10.18
C ASP A 11 -12.85 2.27 -8.79
N LYS A 12 -13.08 1.44 -7.77
CA LYS A 12 -13.28 1.88 -6.38
C LYS A 12 -12.08 1.52 -5.53
N ILE A 13 -11.77 2.41 -4.59
CA ILE A 13 -10.73 2.19 -3.57
C ILE A 13 -11.42 2.01 -2.22
N ALA A 14 -11.11 0.92 -1.53
CA ALA A 14 -11.50 0.71 -0.15
C ALA A 14 -10.31 0.97 0.77
N ILE A 15 -10.51 1.76 1.83
CA ILE A 15 -9.48 2.06 2.83
C ILE A 15 -9.85 1.32 4.11
N ALA A 16 -8.92 0.51 4.60
CA ALA A 16 -9.03 -0.19 5.88
C ALA A 16 -7.86 0.19 6.79
N ARG A 17 -8.08 0.17 8.10
CA ARG A 17 -7.04 0.43 9.10
C ARG A 17 -6.68 -0.87 9.80
N MET A 18 -5.39 -1.10 10.00
CA MET A 18 -4.87 -2.22 10.78
C MET A 18 -4.64 -1.76 12.22
N GLU A 19 -5.68 -1.85 13.05
CA GLU A 19 -5.62 -1.37 14.45
C GLU A 19 -4.70 -2.23 15.33
N GLN A 20 -4.52 -3.52 14.97
CA GLN A 20 -3.62 -4.43 15.66
C GLN A 20 -2.59 -5.00 14.69
N LEU A 21 -1.33 -4.58 14.86
CA LEU A 21 -0.22 -5.12 14.08
C LEU A 21 0.23 -6.48 14.62
N SER A 22 0.34 -6.63 15.95
CA SER A 22 0.84 -7.85 16.59
C SER A 22 0.02 -8.25 17.82
N PRO A 23 -0.40 -9.53 17.96
CA PRO A 23 -0.32 -10.57 16.92
C PRO A 23 -1.17 -10.18 15.70
N PHE A 24 -0.75 -10.60 14.50
CA PHE A 24 -1.45 -10.21 13.27
C PHE A 24 -2.81 -10.93 13.19
N PRO A 25 -3.92 -10.20 12.97
CA PRO A 25 -5.27 -10.75 13.00
C PRO A 25 -5.62 -11.43 11.66
N PHE A 26 -5.05 -12.62 11.41
CA PHE A 26 -5.22 -13.35 10.16
C PHE A 26 -6.68 -13.65 9.82
N ASP A 27 -7.45 -14.06 10.81
CA ASP A 27 -8.87 -14.36 10.71
C ASP A 27 -9.68 -13.15 10.22
N LEU A 28 -9.56 -12.02 10.89
CA LEU A 28 -10.26 -10.79 10.54
C LEU A 28 -9.80 -10.24 9.18
N PHE A 29 -8.50 -10.26 8.92
CA PHE A 29 -7.95 -9.79 7.64
C PHE A 29 -8.45 -10.62 6.46
N ILE A 30 -8.49 -11.95 6.61
CA ILE A 30 -9.00 -12.86 5.58
C ILE A 30 -10.51 -12.67 5.37
N GLU A 31 -11.27 -12.49 6.44
CA GLU A 31 -12.71 -12.18 6.34
C GLU A 31 -12.95 -10.89 5.56
N ASP A 32 -12.18 -9.84 5.85
CA ASP A 32 -12.28 -8.57 5.13
C ASP A 32 -11.91 -8.70 3.64
N LEU A 33 -10.85 -9.43 3.30
CA LEU A 33 -10.48 -9.67 1.89
C LEU A 33 -11.61 -10.34 1.10
N LYS A 34 -12.35 -11.27 1.70
CA LYS A 34 -13.46 -11.98 1.03
C LYS A 34 -14.63 -11.06 0.67
N ARG A 35 -14.74 -9.89 1.31
CA ARG A 35 -15.78 -8.89 0.99
C ARG A 35 -15.54 -8.19 -0.35
N PHE A 36 -14.35 -8.33 -0.93
CA PHE A 36 -13.95 -7.70 -2.19
C PHE A 36 -13.62 -8.76 -3.27
N PRO A 37 -14.63 -9.43 -3.85
CA PRO A 37 -14.38 -10.52 -4.82
C PRO A 37 -13.69 -10.05 -6.11
N ASN A 38 -13.84 -8.76 -6.46
CA ASN A 38 -13.22 -8.15 -7.65
C ASN A 38 -11.95 -7.35 -7.32
N LEU A 39 -11.32 -7.61 -6.16
CA LEU A 39 -10.10 -6.91 -5.75
C LEU A 39 -8.98 -7.10 -6.78
N LYS A 40 -8.37 -6.01 -7.25
CA LYS A 40 -7.28 -6.03 -8.24
C LYS A 40 -5.89 -5.96 -7.60
N SER A 41 -5.77 -5.24 -6.49
CA SER A 41 -4.50 -5.05 -5.78
C SER A 41 -4.76 -4.81 -4.29
N VAL A 42 -3.73 -5.08 -3.47
CA VAL A 42 -3.69 -4.71 -2.05
C VAL A 42 -2.53 -3.73 -1.88
N VAL A 43 -2.79 -2.58 -1.29
CA VAL A 43 -1.76 -1.56 -1.03
C VAL A 43 -1.58 -1.42 0.48
N TRP A 44 -0.34 -1.44 0.95
CA TRP A 44 0.02 -1.06 2.31
C TRP A 44 0.55 0.38 2.28
N ALA A 45 -0.25 1.30 2.82
CA ALA A 45 0.11 2.70 2.95
C ALA A 45 0.67 2.99 4.36
N GLN A 46 1.83 3.64 4.46
CA GLN A 46 2.39 4.12 5.73
C GLN A 46 3.18 5.42 5.56
N GLU A 47 3.12 6.31 6.56
CA GLU A 47 3.87 7.56 6.56
C GLU A 47 5.36 7.33 6.83
N GLU A 48 5.73 6.30 7.58
CA GLU A 48 7.13 6.00 7.90
C GLU A 48 7.93 5.56 6.66
N PRO A 49 9.25 5.81 6.64
CA PRO A 49 10.17 5.24 5.64
C PRO A 49 10.00 3.73 5.46
N MET A 50 10.26 3.20 4.26
CA MET A 50 10.07 1.77 3.93
C MET A 50 10.84 0.82 4.85
N ASN A 51 12.03 1.25 5.29
CA ASN A 51 12.87 0.50 6.23
C ASN A 51 12.46 0.65 7.71
N GLN A 52 11.38 1.39 7.95
CA GLN A 52 10.79 1.67 9.26
C GLN A 52 9.30 1.32 9.21
N GLY A 53 8.61 1.55 10.33
CA GLY A 53 7.19 1.23 10.46
C GLY A 53 6.93 -0.28 10.36
N ALA A 54 5.75 -0.62 9.86
CA ALA A 54 5.22 -1.97 9.94
C ALA A 54 5.44 -2.80 8.67
N TRP A 55 5.83 -2.19 7.56
CA TRP A 55 5.91 -2.82 6.24
C TRP A 55 6.59 -4.19 6.23
N PHE A 56 7.81 -4.30 6.77
CA PHE A 56 8.53 -5.58 6.78
C PHE A 56 7.86 -6.66 7.65
N TYR A 57 7.14 -6.25 8.69
CA TYR A 57 6.39 -7.17 9.53
C TYR A 57 5.07 -7.60 8.86
N THR A 58 4.31 -6.68 8.27
CA THR A 58 2.95 -6.95 7.75
C THR A 58 2.95 -7.55 6.36
N SER A 59 3.88 -7.16 5.47
CA SER A 59 3.93 -7.62 4.07
C SER A 59 3.91 -9.15 3.95
N LYS A 60 4.75 -9.87 4.71
CA LYS A 60 4.81 -11.34 4.70
C LYS A 60 3.55 -12.02 5.25
N ARG A 61 2.81 -11.34 6.12
CA ARG A 61 1.57 -11.85 6.71
C ARG A 61 0.39 -11.64 5.76
N ILE A 62 0.36 -10.51 5.07
CA ILE A 62 -0.56 -10.28 3.95
C ILE A 62 -0.31 -11.29 2.84
N GLU A 63 0.94 -11.49 2.41
CA GLU A 63 1.31 -12.53 1.42
C GLU A 63 0.83 -13.93 1.85
N SER A 64 0.97 -14.26 3.13
CA SER A 64 0.52 -15.56 3.66
C SER A 64 -0.99 -15.70 3.67
N SER A 65 -1.72 -14.61 3.94
CA SER A 65 -3.18 -14.56 3.89
C SER A 65 -3.70 -14.69 2.45
N LEU A 66 -3.08 -14.00 1.50
CA LEU A 66 -3.38 -14.12 0.07
C LEU A 66 -3.11 -15.55 -0.43
N ARG A 67 -1.99 -16.16 -0.01
CA ARG A 67 -1.67 -17.56 -0.32
C ARG A 67 -2.71 -18.52 0.25
N HIS A 68 -3.17 -18.31 1.48
CA HIS A 68 -4.23 -19.12 2.10
C HIS A 68 -5.53 -19.09 1.27
N LEU A 69 -5.82 -17.95 0.65
CA LEU A 69 -6.96 -17.77 -0.27
C LEU A 69 -6.65 -18.18 -1.72
N ASN A 70 -5.54 -18.90 -1.95
CA ASN A 70 -5.09 -19.34 -3.27
C ASN A 70 -4.90 -18.19 -4.28
N PHE A 71 -4.33 -17.07 -3.82
CA PHE A 71 -4.05 -15.88 -4.63
C PHE A 71 -5.29 -15.35 -5.34
N PRO A 72 -6.26 -14.77 -4.59
CA PRO A 72 -7.49 -14.25 -5.18
C PRO A 72 -7.16 -13.24 -6.28
N ASN A 73 -7.76 -13.40 -7.46
CA ASN A 73 -7.52 -12.59 -8.65
C ASN A 73 -6.03 -12.49 -9.07
N GLY A 74 -5.22 -13.48 -8.70
CA GLY A 74 -3.79 -13.51 -9.00
C GLY A 74 -2.93 -12.59 -8.14
N ILE A 75 -3.47 -11.96 -7.09
CA ILE A 75 -2.73 -11.07 -6.20
C ILE A 75 -1.77 -11.89 -5.34
N ARG A 76 -0.46 -11.71 -5.57
CA ARG A 76 0.59 -12.49 -4.87
C ARG A 76 1.17 -11.78 -3.65
N SER A 77 1.21 -10.45 -3.67
CA SER A 77 1.84 -9.64 -2.64
C SER A 77 1.21 -8.26 -2.56
N PRO A 78 1.23 -7.60 -1.39
CA PRO A 78 0.83 -6.21 -1.29
C PRO A 78 1.85 -5.29 -1.98
N ILE A 79 1.38 -4.14 -2.42
CA ILE A 79 2.18 -3.05 -2.98
C ILE A 79 2.48 -2.06 -1.85
N TYR A 80 3.73 -1.60 -1.75
CA TYR A 80 4.12 -0.57 -0.80
C TYR A 80 3.78 0.82 -1.33
N ALA A 81 3.14 1.64 -0.49
CA ALA A 81 2.97 3.07 -0.68
C ALA A 81 3.45 3.79 0.59
N GLY A 82 4.49 4.60 0.48
CA GLY A 82 5.07 5.26 1.63
C GLY A 82 6.39 5.92 1.29
N ARG A 83 7.07 6.45 2.29
CA ARG A 83 8.33 7.15 2.09
C ARG A 83 9.45 6.18 1.69
N ASP A 84 10.41 6.72 0.95
CA ASP A 84 11.63 6.00 0.58
C ASP A 84 12.46 5.62 1.83
N VAL A 85 13.42 4.71 1.68
CA VAL A 85 14.29 4.32 2.79
C VAL A 85 15.06 5.53 3.33
N CYS A 86 15.07 5.66 4.65
CA CYS A 86 15.78 6.75 5.31
C CYS A 86 16.38 6.27 6.64
N ALA A 87 17.55 6.83 7.00
CA ALA A 87 18.15 6.61 8.30
C ALA A 87 17.41 7.38 9.41
N ALA A 88 16.88 8.57 9.08
CA ALA A 88 16.08 9.38 9.99
C ALA A 88 14.60 9.02 9.88
N THR A 89 13.85 9.17 10.96
CA THR A 89 12.40 8.91 10.99
C THR A 89 11.60 9.96 10.22
N ALA A 90 12.02 11.23 10.29
CA ALA A 90 11.35 12.36 9.63
C ALA A 90 12.36 13.30 8.98
N VAL A 91 11.92 14.02 7.94
CA VAL A 91 12.67 15.18 7.44
C VAL A 91 12.40 16.37 8.36
N GLY A 92 13.44 17.12 8.71
CA GLY A 92 13.29 18.38 9.47
C GLY A 92 12.75 19.56 8.66
N ASP A 93 12.58 19.42 7.33
CA ASP A 93 12.03 20.45 6.45
C ASP A 93 10.55 20.13 6.14
N LYS A 94 9.67 21.05 6.54
CA LYS A 94 8.22 20.95 6.30
C LYS A 94 7.87 20.84 4.82
N LYS A 95 8.54 21.59 3.94
CA LYS A 95 8.21 21.56 2.50
C LYS A 95 8.48 20.19 1.90
N LEU A 96 9.60 19.58 2.30
CA LEU A 96 9.94 18.24 1.83
C LEU A 96 8.98 17.20 2.40
N HIS A 97 8.60 17.35 3.67
CA HIS A 97 7.59 16.49 4.29
C HIS A 97 6.23 16.56 3.56
N ASP A 98 5.75 17.76 3.24
CA ASP A 98 4.49 17.95 2.50
C ASP A 98 4.55 17.31 1.09
N GLN A 99 5.71 17.40 0.42
CA GLN A 99 5.93 16.76 -0.88
C GLN A 99 5.93 15.22 -0.78
N GLU A 100 6.61 14.67 0.23
CA GLU A 100 6.65 13.22 0.47
C GLU A 100 5.25 12.68 0.81
N LEU A 101 4.46 13.42 1.59
CA LEU A 101 3.07 13.06 1.91
C LEU A 101 2.18 13.08 0.66
N ALA A 102 2.32 14.12 -0.19
CA ALA A 102 1.58 14.18 -1.45
C ALA A 102 1.91 13.00 -2.36
N GLN A 103 3.19 12.62 -2.45
CA GLN A 103 3.63 11.46 -3.23
C GLN A 103 3.08 10.15 -2.66
N LEU A 104 3.09 9.97 -1.34
CA LEU A 104 2.49 8.81 -0.67
C LEU A 104 1.00 8.68 -1.00
N LEU A 105 0.24 9.78 -0.93
CA LEU A 105 -1.19 9.77 -1.22
C LEU A 105 -1.47 9.43 -2.68
N GLN A 106 -0.70 10.00 -3.60
CA GLN A 106 -0.78 9.66 -5.02
C GLN A 106 -0.49 8.17 -5.24
N ASP A 107 0.56 7.66 -4.60
CA ASP A 107 0.97 6.27 -4.68
C ASP A 107 -0.07 5.30 -4.10
N ALA A 108 -0.69 5.66 -2.99
CA ALA A 108 -1.67 4.83 -2.30
C ALA A 108 -3.03 4.78 -3.01
N LEU A 109 -3.38 5.84 -3.75
CA LEU A 109 -4.68 5.99 -4.40
C LEU A 109 -4.64 5.77 -5.92
N ASP A 110 -3.49 5.37 -6.48
CA ASP A 110 -3.38 5.01 -7.89
C ASP A 110 -3.93 3.59 -8.16
N ILE A 111 -5.09 3.53 -8.81
CA ILE A 111 -5.78 2.30 -9.21
C ILE A 111 -4.97 1.46 -10.21
N ASN A 112 -4.14 2.08 -11.04
CA ASN A 112 -3.38 1.38 -12.08
C ASN A 112 -2.05 0.83 -11.55
N ARG A 113 -1.73 1.08 -10.27
CA ARG A 113 -0.49 0.64 -9.67
C ARG A 113 -0.50 -0.88 -9.49
N THR A 114 0.35 -1.54 -10.27
CA THR A 114 0.50 -3.01 -10.28
C THR A 114 1.89 -3.46 -9.84
N THR A 115 2.87 -2.57 -9.82
CA THR A 115 4.28 -2.87 -9.52
C THR A 115 4.80 -2.10 -8.31
N HIS A 116 5.85 -2.64 -7.68
CA HIS A 116 6.62 -1.94 -6.66
C HIS A 116 7.49 -0.88 -7.34
N SER A 117 7.08 0.39 -7.28
CA SER A 117 7.79 1.53 -7.88
C SER A 117 9.27 1.66 -7.47
N TYR A 118 9.65 1.05 -6.34
CA TYR A 118 10.99 1.12 -5.81
C TYR A 118 12.03 0.55 -6.77
N LEU A 119 11.83 -0.66 -7.32
CA LEU A 119 12.84 -1.27 -8.20
C LEU A 119 13.14 -0.38 -9.41
N GLU A 120 12.08 0.11 -10.07
CA GLU A 120 12.18 1.00 -11.23
C GLU A 120 12.94 2.30 -10.90
N LYS A 121 12.68 2.89 -9.71
CA LYS A 121 13.39 4.08 -9.23
C LYS A 121 14.91 3.89 -9.15
N TYR A 122 15.39 2.71 -8.74
CA TYR A 122 16.83 2.43 -8.63
C TYR A 122 17.45 1.95 -9.94
N LEU A 123 16.69 1.31 -10.83
CA LEU A 123 17.18 0.87 -12.13
C LEU A 123 17.51 2.06 -13.05
N HIS A 124 16.71 3.12 -13.07
CA HIS A 124 16.96 4.30 -13.92
C HIS A 124 18.08 5.23 -13.43
N LYS A 125 18.62 5.01 -12.22
CA LYS A 125 19.68 5.88 -11.67
C LYS A 125 21.08 5.55 -12.20
N GLN A 126 21.23 4.50 -13.01
CA GLN A 126 22.52 4.05 -13.54
C GLN A 126 22.90 4.65 -14.91
N GLU A 127 22.00 5.36 -15.60
CA GLU A 127 22.29 5.90 -16.95
C GLU A 127 22.83 7.34 -16.99
N ASN A 128 22.98 8.01 -15.84
CA ASN A 128 23.55 9.36 -15.75
C ASN A 128 24.77 9.40 -14.83
N LYS A 129 25.85 8.74 -15.23
CA LYS A 129 27.19 8.91 -14.66
C LYS A 129 28.24 9.04 -15.75
#